data_AF-A0A7C9JRP0-F1
#
_entry.id   AF-A0A7C9JRP0-F1
#
_cell.length_a   1.000
_cell.length_b   1.000
_cell.length_c   1.000
_cell.angle_alpha   90.00
_cell.angle_beta   90.00
_cell.angle_gamma   90.00
#
_symmetry.space_group_name_H-M   'P 1'
#
loop_
_entity.id
_entity.type
_entity.pdbx_description
1 polymer ?
#
loop_
_entity_poly.entity_id
_entity_poly.type
_entity_poly.pdbx_seq_one_letter_code
_entity_poly.pdbx_strand_id
1 'polypeptide(L)'
;MSAQDQAAGLRKWADLQRQQRQATPEGNALTDDTVAQVMPAAVEEHSTVVPQRPLMVIGLPNSGEQQIAKVKGRLAQWSVLGRRWAGDPDDWDIHIVNVNADNLAQLKHRYSRWALWINSDAEAFGPMYRALRHLRENGGPQQLLALHEPHLPRRGLLENLQEAAARYLEIELLLLAR
;
A
#
# COMPACT_ATOMS: atom_id res chain seq x y z
N MET A 1 -10.26 33.93 -1.12
CA MET A 1 -8.87 33.96 -1.63
C MET A 1 -8.13 32.82 -0.96
N SER A 2 -7.66 31.75 -1.60
CA SER A 2 -7.68 31.30 -2.99
C SER A 2 -7.81 29.76 -2.97
N ALA A 3 -8.64 29.21 -3.85
CA ALA A 3 -8.68 27.78 -4.11
C ALA A 3 -7.38 27.41 -4.84
N GLN A 4 -6.42 26.85 -4.12
CA GLN A 4 -5.15 26.39 -4.67
C GLN A 4 -5.43 25.22 -5.63
N ASP A 5 -5.00 25.43 -6.87
CA ASP A 5 -5.29 24.68 -8.09
C ASP A 5 -4.93 23.18 -8.01
N GLN A 6 -5.93 22.33 -7.72
CA GLN A 6 -5.81 20.86 -7.77
C GLN A 6 -5.58 20.33 -9.19
N ALA A 7 -5.72 21.15 -10.23
CA ALA A 7 -5.47 20.75 -11.61
C ALA A 7 -3.98 20.84 -12.01
N ALA A 8 -3.13 21.48 -11.19
CA ALA A 8 -1.69 21.59 -11.47
C ALA A 8 -0.99 20.21 -11.45
N GLY A 9 -1.46 19.28 -10.61
CA GLY A 9 -0.93 17.91 -10.55
C GLY A 9 -1.23 17.09 -11.82
N LEU A 10 -2.43 17.23 -12.37
CA LEU A 10 -2.87 16.49 -13.56
C LEU A 10 -2.17 16.97 -14.84
N ARG A 11 -1.84 18.26 -14.94
CA ARG A 11 -1.12 18.83 -16.10
C ARG A 11 0.31 18.31 -16.20
N LYS A 12 1.02 18.21 -15.06
CA LYS A 12 2.38 17.62 -15.02
C LYS A 12 2.40 16.16 -15.47
N TRP A 13 1.35 15.40 -15.16
CA TRP A 13 1.24 13.99 -15.56
C TRP A 13 0.98 13.85 -17.07
N ALA A 14 0.12 14.71 -17.63
CA ALA A 14 -0.18 14.73 -19.06
C ALA A 14 1.04 15.12 -19.93
N ASP A 15 1.86 16.07 -19.49
CA ASP A 15 3.06 16.47 -20.24
C ASP A 15 4.15 15.38 -20.21
N LEU A 16 4.28 14.65 -19.10
CA LEU A 16 5.21 13.52 -18.99
C LEU A 16 4.84 12.38 -19.97
N GLN A 17 3.54 12.12 -20.16
CA GLN A 17 3.04 11.10 -21.06
C GLN A 17 3.19 11.49 -22.55
N ARG A 18 3.16 12.79 -22.89
CA ARG A 18 3.46 13.27 -24.25
C ARG A 18 4.94 13.17 -24.58
N GLN A 19 5.82 13.46 -23.62
CA GLN A 19 7.27 13.34 -23.82
C GLN A 19 7.68 11.89 -24.03
N GLN A 20 7.09 10.93 -23.30
CA GLN A 20 7.35 9.51 -23.52
C GLN A 20 6.85 9.00 -24.89
N ARG A 21 5.76 9.58 -25.43
CA ARG A 21 5.27 9.24 -26.78
C ARG A 21 6.08 9.86 -27.92
N GLN A 22 6.86 10.91 -27.67
CA GLN A 22 7.72 11.53 -28.69
C GLN A 22 9.12 10.92 -28.77
N ALA A 23 9.47 10.04 -27.83
CA ALA A 23 10.79 9.40 -27.76
C ALA A 23 10.88 8.04 -28.50
N THR A 24 9.85 7.64 -29.27
CA THR A 24 9.90 6.44 -30.12
C THR A 24 10.15 6.85 -31.58
N PRO A 25 11.37 6.66 -32.13
CA PRO A 25 11.62 6.79 -33.56
C PRO A 25 11.37 5.44 -34.24
N GLU A 26 10.28 5.32 -34.99
CA GLU A 26 10.11 4.27 -36.00
C GLU A 26 9.73 4.92 -37.33
N GLY A 27 10.53 4.69 -38.37
CA GLY A 27 10.22 5.24 -39.69
C GLY A 27 11.32 5.12 -40.73
N ASN A 28 11.77 3.90 -40.98
CA ASN A 28 12.62 3.50 -42.10
C ASN A 28 12.11 4.01 -43.47
N ALA A 29 12.92 4.76 -44.21
CA ALA A 29 12.75 5.00 -45.64
C ALA A 29 14.12 4.96 -46.34
N LEU A 30 14.26 3.94 -47.19
CA LEU A 30 15.38 3.61 -48.06
C LEU A 30 16.09 4.83 -48.69
N THR A 31 17.41 4.88 -48.59
CA THR A 31 18.31 5.23 -49.70
C THR A 31 19.74 4.80 -49.38
N ASP A 32 20.45 4.54 -50.47
CA ASP A 32 21.74 3.90 -50.65
C ASP A 32 22.92 4.61 -49.96
N ASP A 33 23.97 3.83 -49.77
CA ASP A 33 25.39 4.21 -49.65
C ASP A 33 25.98 4.70 -48.30
N THR A 34 27.18 4.16 -48.06
CA THR A 34 28.26 4.64 -47.17
C THR A 34 28.28 4.21 -45.69
N VAL A 35 29.21 3.28 -45.45
CA VAL A 35 29.95 2.93 -44.22
C VAL A 35 30.14 4.05 -43.18
N ALA A 36 29.67 3.81 -41.95
CA ALA A 36 30.40 4.10 -40.70
C ALA A 36 29.68 3.45 -39.51
N GLN A 37 30.36 2.48 -38.88
CA GLN A 37 29.99 1.97 -37.56
C GLN A 37 29.99 3.13 -36.54
N VAL A 38 28.84 3.44 -35.98
CA VAL A 38 28.75 4.12 -34.68
C VAL A 38 27.74 3.33 -33.88
N MET A 39 28.25 2.56 -32.92
CA MET A 39 27.43 1.85 -31.95
C MET A 39 26.62 2.89 -31.16
N PRO A 40 25.28 2.88 -31.17
CA PRO A 40 24.56 3.53 -30.10
C PRO A 40 24.70 2.62 -28.89
N ALA A 41 25.48 3.07 -27.91
CA ALA A 41 25.46 2.52 -26.57
C ALA A 41 23.99 2.46 -26.13
N ALA A 42 23.48 1.24 -25.99
CA ALA A 42 22.22 0.98 -25.35
C ALA A 42 22.29 1.65 -23.98
N VAL A 43 21.56 2.75 -23.83
CA VAL A 43 21.21 3.25 -22.50
C VAL A 43 20.21 2.22 -21.99
N GLU A 44 20.75 1.12 -21.45
CA GLU A 44 20.02 0.27 -20.55
C GLU A 44 19.75 1.17 -19.34
N GLU A 45 18.64 1.92 -19.41
CA GLU A 45 17.94 2.45 -18.25
C GLU A 45 17.47 1.23 -17.45
N HIS A 46 18.42 0.61 -16.77
CA HIS A 46 18.17 -0.20 -15.60
C HIS A 46 17.49 0.73 -14.60
N SER A 47 16.18 0.88 -14.75
CA SER A 47 15.30 1.30 -13.69
C SER A 47 15.63 0.35 -12.55
N THR A 48 16.43 0.81 -11.61
CA THR A 48 16.79 0.05 -10.42
C THR A 48 15.48 -0.17 -9.69
N VAL A 49 14.83 -1.32 -9.92
CA VAL A 49 13.61 -1.71 -9.23
C VAL A 49 14.00 -1.89 -7.77
N VAL A 50 13.80 -0.85 -6.97
CA VAL A 50 14.02 -0.91 -5.54
C VAL A 50 13.10 -2.00 -5.00
N PRO A 51 13.62 -3.01 -4.30
CA PRO A 51 12.81 -4.12 -3.83
C PRO A 51 11.76 -3.60 -2.85
N GLN A 52 10.50 -3.63 -3.28
CA GLN A 52 9.37 -3.21 -2.48
C GLN A 52 9.12 -4.20 -1.34
N ARG A 53 8.75 -3.69 -0.18
CA ARG A 53 8.40 -4.46 1.02
C ARG A 53 6.91 -4.81 0.96
N PRO A 54 6.53 -6.10 0.85
CA PRO A 54 5.12 -6.47 0.81
C PRO A 54 4.46 -6.24 2.17
N LEU A 55 3.23 -5.69 2.15
CA LEU A 55 2.36 -5.51 3.31
C LEU A 55 0.94 -6.00 2.97
N MET A 56 0.50 -7.04 3.66
CA MET A 56 -0.86 -7.56 3.53
C MET A 56 -1.81 -6.76 4.42
N VAL A 57 -2.87 -6.19 3.86
CA VAL A 57 -3.83 -5.36 4.59
C VAL A 57 -5.23 -5.97 4.51
N ILE A 58 -5.85 -6.17 5.67
CA ILE A 58 -7.24 -6.63 5.80
C ILE A 58 -8.11 -5.53 6.43
N GLY A 59 -9.44 -5.71 6.40
CA GLY A 59 -10.40 -4.77 7.02
C GLY A 59 -10.84 -3.62 6.11
N LEU A 60 -10.35 -3.57 4.87
CA LEU A 60 -10.82 -2.65 3.84
C LEU A 60 -11.98 -3.29 3.06
N PRO A 61 -13.02 -2.53 2.69
CA PRO A 61 -14.24 -3.08 2.10
C PRO A 61 -14.05 -3.64 0.67
N ASN A 62 -12.99 -3.24 -0.02
CA ASN A 62 -12.66 -3.66 -1.37
C ASN A 62 -11.15 -3.55 -1.66
N SER A 63 -10.69 -4.28 -2.66
CA SER A 63 -9.37 -4.09 -3.26
C SER A 63 -9.44 -3.00 -4.34
N GLY A 64 -8.44 -2.13 -4.40
CA GLY A 64 -8.37 -1.09 -5.43
C GLY A 64 -7.35 0.00 -5.12
N GLU A 65 -7.00 0.78 -6.13
CA GLU A 65 -5.98 1.84 -6.04
C GLU A 65 -6.32 2.90 -4.98
N GLN A 66 -7.59 3.24 -4.81
CA GLN A 66 -8.02 4.20 -3.78
C GLN A 66 -7.69 3.73 -2.36
N GLN A 67 -7.87 2.43 -2.10
CA GLN A 67 -7.60 1.85 -0.79
C GLN A 67 -6.10 1.68 -0.55
N ILE A 68 -5.34 1.34 -1.59
CA ILE A 68 -3.88 1.35 -1.56
C ILE A 68 -3.36 2.76 -1.26
N ALA A 69 -3.88 3.78 -1.94
CA ALA A 69 -3.54 5.17 -1.70
C ALA A 69 -3.88 5.62 -0.27
N LYS A 70 -5.01 5.15 0.30
CA LYS A 70 -5.39 5.41 1.69
C LYS A 70 -4.34 4.85 2.67
N VAL A 71 -3.89 3.61 2.45
CA VAL A 71 -2.85 2.97 3.26
C VAL A 71 -1.51 3.68 3.09
N LYS A 72 -1.07 3.96 1.86
CA LYS A 72 0.18 4.71 1.59
C LYS A 72 0.15 6.08 2.25
N GLY A 73 -0.93 6.83 2.11
CA GLY A 73 -1.11 8.14 2.76
C GLY A 73 -0.99 8.04 4.28
N ARG A 74 -1.49 6.96 4.87
CA ARG A 74 -1.35 6.74 6.32
C ARG A 74 0.09 6.41 6.73
N LEU A 75 0.78 5.56 5.97
CA LEU A 75 2.19 5.25 6.22
C LEU A 75 3.06 6.52 6.06
N ALA A 76 2.78 7.36 5.06
CA ALA A 76 3.44 8.64 4.88
C ALA A 76 3.27 9.56 6.10
N GLN A 77 2.05 9.70 6.62
CA GLN A 77 1.80 10.46 7.84
C GLN A 77 2.60 9.92 9.03
N TRP A 78 2.65 8.61 9.21
CA TRP A 78 3.42 7.99 10.28
C TRP A 78 4.93 8.19 10.12
N SER A 79 5.42 8.15 8.89
CA SER A 79 6.82 8.45 8.57
C SER A 79 7.21 9.87 8.98
N VAL A 80 6.37 10.86 8.63
CA VAL A 80 6.54 12.26 9.02
C VAL A 80 6.52 12.44 10.55
N LEU A 81 5.73 11.63 11.26
CA LEU A 81 5.70 11.60 12.72
C LEU A 81 6.89 10.83 13.36
N GLY A 82 7.89 10.44 12.58
CA GLY A 82 9.10 9.76 13.06
C GLY A 82 8.92 8.27 13.34
N ARG A 83 7.83 7.64 12.86
CA ARG A 83 7.62 6.20 13.02
C ARG A 83 8.50 5.43 12.05
N ARG A 84 9.67 5.03 12.54
CA ARG A 84 10.68 4.29 11.75
C ARG A 84 10.14 3.04 11.05
N TRP A 85 9.15 2.37 11.64
CA TRP A 85 8.51 1.21 11.00
C TRP A 85 7.82 1.58 9.68
N ALA A 86 7.15 2.74 9.62
CA ALA A 86 6.39 3.15 8.45
C ALA A 86 7.28 3.48 7.24
N GLY A 87 8.53 3.90 7.45
CA GLY A 87 9.51 4.13 6.38
C GLY A 87 9.00 5.07 5.27
N ASP A 88 9.53 4.92 4.06
CA ASP A 88 8.97 5.61 2.89
C ASP A 88 7.71 4.86 2.41
N PRO A 89 6.56 5.54 2.21
CA PRO A 89 5.36 4.93 1.63
C PRO A 89 5.60 4.26 0.26
N ASP A 90 6.60 4.71 -0.51
CA ASP A 90 6.92 4.16 -1.82
C ASP A 90 7.83 2.94 -1.77
N ASP A 91 8.37 2.59 -0.60
CA ASP A 91 9.02 1.31 -0.39
C ASP A 91 8.02 0.16 -0.14
N TRP A 92 6.72 0.43 -0.07
CA TRP A 92 5.70 -0.55 0.28
C TRP A 92 4.88 -1.02 -0.92
N ASP A 93 4.87 -2.34 -1.09
CA ASP A 93 3.95 -3.04 -1.99
C ASP A 93 2.74 -3.53 -1.19
N ILE A 94 1.61 -2.82 -1.33
CA ILE A 94 0.42 -3.04 -0.49
C ILE A 94 -0.56 -3.96 -1.19
N HIS A 95 -0.85 -5.08 -0.53
CA HIS A 95 -1.80 -6.08 -1.00
C HIS A 95 -3.03 -6.09 -0.10
N ILE A 96 -4.19 -5.74 -0.67
CA ILE A 96 -5.45 -5.81 0.07
C ILE A 96 -5.99 -7.22 -0.01
N VAL A 97 -6.21 -7.83 1.15
CA VAL A 97 -6.60 -9.23 1.28
C VAL A 97 -8.03 -9.32 1.79
N ASN A 98 -8.83 -10.15 1.13
CA ASN A 98 -10.13 -10.54 1.65
C ASN A 98 -9.94 -11.58 2.77
N VAL A 99 -10.51 -11.30 3.95
CA VAL A 99 -10.44 -12.21 5.12
C VAL A 99 -11.18 -13.53 4.94
N ASN A 100 -12.02 -13.62 3.91
CA ASN A 100 -12.74 -14.84 3.54
C ASN A 100 -12.04 -15.63 2.43
N ALA A 101 -10.80 -15.28 2.07
CA ALA A 101 -10.05 -16.01 1.05
C ALA A 101 -9.53 -17.35 1.60
N ASP A 102 -9.69 -18.43 0.82
CA ASP A 102 -9.27 -19.79 1.22
C ASP A 102 -7.74 -19.96 1.30
N ASN A 103 -6.97 -19.02 0.74
CA ASN A 103 -5.50 -19.09 0.69
C ASN A 103 -4.80 -18.30 1.80
N LEU A 104 -5.51 -17.85 2.84
CA LEU A 104 -4.93 -17.05 3.94
C LEU A 104 -3.75 -17.73 4.63
N ALA A 105 -3.84 -19.03 4.89
CA ALA A 105 -2.74 -19.79 5.49
C ALA A 105 -1.47 -19.78 4.60
N GLN A 106 -1.63 -19.93 3.28
CA GLN A 106 -0.52 -19.85 2.34
C GLN A 106 0.09 -18.45 2.30
N LEU A 107 -0.75 -17.41 2.25
CA LEU A 107 -0.31 -16.01 2.28
C LEU A 107 0.46 -15.70 3.56
N LYS A 108 0.03 -16.20 4.71
CA LYS A 108 0.71 -16.00 6.00
C LYS A 108 2.13 -16.56 5.99
N HIS A 109 2.34 -17.74 5.39
CA HIS A 109 3.68 -18.32 5.27
C HIS A 109 4.57 -17.55 4.29
N ARG A 110 3.98 -16.93 3.27
CA ARG A 110 4.72 -16.17 2.24
C ARG A 110 5.09 -14.77 2.71
N TYR A 111 4.22 -14.11 3.45
CA TYR A 111 4.35 -12.71 3.83
C TYR A 111 4.38 -12.54 5.34
N SER A 112 5.44 -11.89 5.83
CA SER A 112 5.65 -11.68 7.27
C SER A 112 4.93 -10.45 7.83
N ARG A 113 4.50 -9.51 6.99
CA ARG A 113 3.93 -8.23 7.42
C ARG A 113 2.44 -8.16 7.11
N TRP A 114 1.67 -8.02 8.18
CA TRP A 114 0.22 -7.97 8.14
C TRP A 114 -0.28 -6.77 8.91
N ALA A 115 -1.34 -6.16 8.39
CA ALA A 115 -2.01 -5.03 9.01
C ALA A 115 -3.53 -5.19 8.97
N LEU A 116 -4.18 -4.74 10.03
CA LEU A 116 -5.61 -4.50 10.07
C LEU A 116 -5.84 -3.00 9.87
N TRP A 117 -6.60 -2.64 8.85
CA TRP A 117 -7.14 -1.29 8.71
C TRP A 117 -8.37 -1.13 9.62
N ILE A 118 -8.37 -0.11 10.47
CA ILE A 118 -9.41 0.18 11.45
C ILE A 118 -10.02 1.55 11.10
N ASN A 119 -11.31 1.53 10.75
CA ASN A 119 -12.10 2.73 10.48
C ASN A 119 -12.46 3.47 11.78
N SER A 120 -12.76 4.76 11.66
CA SER A 120 -13.15 5.59 12.82
C SER A 120 -14.63 5.59 13.15
N ASP A 121 -15.43 4.80 12.43
CA ASP A 121 -16.88 4.81 12.57
C ASP A 121 -17.32 4.27 13.95
N ALA A 122 -18.40 4.81 14.49
CA ALA A 122 -18.94 4.41 15.79
C ALA A 122 -19.30 2.90 15.85
N GLU A 123 -19.59 2.30 14.70
CA GLU A 123 -19.95 0.89 14.57
C GLU A 123 -18.78 0.01 14.09
N ALA A 124 -17.56 0.54 13.98
CA ALA A 124 -16.42 -0.18 13.40
C ALA A 124 -16.00 -1.42 14.21
N PHE A 125 -16.32 -1.51 15.50
CA PHE A 125 -15.94 -2.66 16.34
C PHE A 125 -16.46 -3.98 15.77
N GLY A 126 -17.75 -4.06 15.44
CA GLY A 126 -18.40 -5.28 14.99
C GLY A 126 -17.77 -5.85 13.70
N PRO A 127 -17.69 -5.07 12.61
CA PRO A 127 -17.03 -5.50 11.37
C PRO A 127 -15.56 -5.87 11.57
N MET A 128 -14.79 -5.10 12.35
CA MET A 128 -13.36 -5.39 12.56
C MET A 128 -13.15 -6.67 13.38
N TYR A 129 -13.95 -6.87 14.43
CA TYR A 129 -13.87 -8.09 15.22
C TYR A 129 -14.28 -9.33 14.42
N ARG A 130 -15.31 -9.23 13.56
CA ARG A 130 -15.68 -10.32 12.63
C ARG A 130 -14.56 -10.62 11.64
N ALA A 131 -13.89 -9.60 11.12
CA ALA A 131 -12.75 -9.77 10.23
C ALA A 131 -11.60 -10.54 10.91
N LEU A 132 -11.29 -10.20 12.17
CA LEU A 132 -10.29 -10.91 12.96
C LEU A 132 -10.69 -12.35 13.28
N ARG A 133 -11.97 -12.59 13.55
CA ARG A 133 -12.50 -13.93 13.76
C ARG A 133 -12.32 -14.81 12.52
N HIS A 134 -12.73 -14.31 11.35
CA HIS A 134 -12.53 -15.03 10.09
C HIS A 134 -11.05 -15.23 9.78
N LEU A 135 -10.21 -14.24 10.06
CA LEU A 135 -8.76 -14.37 9.92
C LEU A 135 -8.21 -15.54 10.74
N ARG A 136 -8.65 -15.68 12.01
CA ARG A 136 -8.23 -16.80 12.89
C ARG A 136 -8.77 -18.13 12.37
N GLU A 137 -10.04 -18.20 12.02
CA GLU A 137 -10.71 -19.41 11.52
C GLU A 137 -10.05 -19.92 10.21
N ASN A 138 -9.57 -19.02 9.36
CA ASN A 138 -8.94 -19.33 8.07
C ASN A 138 -7.40 -19.48 8.16
N GLY A 139 -6.84 -19.61 9.37
CA GLY A 139 -5.40 -19.87 9.56
C GLY A 139 -4.48 -18.67 9.29
N GLY A 140 -5.00 -17.44 9.38
CA GLY A 140 -4.27 -16.20 9.18
C GLY A 140 -3.21 -15.88 10.25
N PRO A 141 -2.53 -14.72 10.12
CA PRO A 141 -1.49 -14.29 11.05
C PRO A 141 -2.04 -14.05 12.47
N GLN A 142 -1.17 -14.23 13.46
CA GLN A 142 -1.49 -13.95 14.87
C GLN A 142 -1.02 -12.57 15.31
N GLN A 143 -0.21 -11.89 14.51
CA GLN A 143 0.27 -10.55 14.80
C GLN A 143 -0.09 -9.64 13.63
N LEU A 144 -0.82 -8.56 13.92
CA LEU A 144 -1.16 -7.54 12.92
C LEU A 144 -0.84 -6.16 13.44
N LEU A 145 -0.36 -5.30 12.55
CA LEU A 145 -0.29 -3.88 12.81
C LEU A 145 -1.67 -3.24 12.69
N ALA A 146 -2.07 -2.50 13.72
CA ALA A 146 -3.31 -1.72 13.70
C ALA A 146 -3.09 -0.40 12.95
N LEU A 147 -3.38 -0.38 11.65
CA LEU A 147 -3.47 0.84 10.85
C LEU A 147 -4.83 1.48 11.11
N HIS A 148 -4.85 2.71 11.60
CA HIS A 148 -6.09 3.40 11.89
C HIS A 148 -6.05 4.83 11.37
N GLU A 149 -7.21 5.41 11.08
CA GLU A 149 -7.33 6.80 10.68
C GLU A 149 -6.79 7.79 11.73
N PRO A 150 -6.35 8.99 11.30
CA PRO A 150 -5.94 10.03 12.23
C PRO A 150 -7.10 10.37 13.18
N HIS A 151 -6.76 10.69 14.43
CA HIS A 151 -7.70 11.11 15.49
C HIS A 151 -8.55 10.02 16.15
N LEU A 152 -8.40 8.75 15.77
CA LEU A 152 -9.04 7.67 16.51
C LEU A 152 -8.48 7.59 17.95
N PRO A 153 -9.31 7.78 18.99
CA PRO A 153 -8.85 7.68 20.36
C PRO A 153 -8.44 6.23 20.66
N ARG A 154 -7.36 6.06 21.44
CA ARG A 154 -6.95 4.74 21.93
C ARG A 154 -8.01 4.14 22.84
N ARG A 155 -8.50 4.93 23.78
CA ARG A 155 -9.59 4.55 24.67
C ARG A 155 -10.87 4.38 23.86
N GLY A 156 -11.57 3.28 24.10
CA GLY A 156 -12.75 2.89 23.34
C GLY A 156 -12.40 1.87 22.27
N LEU A 157 -12.66 2.18 21.00
CA LEU A 157 -12.60 1.21 19.90
C LEU A 157 -11.28 0.45 19.82
N LEU A 158 -10.14 1.15 19.80
CA LEU A 158 -8.82 0.53 19.59
C LEU A 158 -8.42 -0.39 20.74
N GLU A 159 -8.55 0.08 21.98
CA GLU A 159 -8.25 -0.70 23.19
C GLU A 159 -9.19 -1.90 23.32
N ASN A 160 -10.49 -1.71 23.12
CA ASN A 160 -11.46 -2.80 23.17
C ASN A 160 -11.17 -3.85 22.09
N LEU A 161 -10.81 -3.42 20.88
CA LEU A 161 -10.49 -4.33 19.79
C LEU A 161 -9.17 -5.07 20.06
N GLN A 162 -8.16 -4.39 20.58
CA GLN A 162 -6.89 -5.00 20.98
C GLN A 162 -7.09 -6.04 22.08
N GLU A 163 -7.84 -5.71 23.13
CA GLU A 163 -8.13 -6.64 24.23
C GLU A 163 -8.93 -7.83 23.74
N ALA A 164 -10.00 -7.61 22.96
CA ALA A 164 -10.84 -8.68 22.45
C ALA A 164 -10.06 -9.61 21.51
N ALA A 165 -9.23 -9.06 20.63
CA ALA A 165 -8.38 -9.83 19.73
C ALA A 165 -7.40 -10.71 20.51
N ALA A 166 -6.72 -10.15 21.51
CA ALA A 166 -5.77 -10.91 22.31
C ALA A 166 -6.46 -11.99 23.15
N ARG A 167 -7.56 -11.64 23.81
CA ARG A 167 -8.25 -12.50 24.79
C ARG A 167 -9.03 -13.64 24.17
N TYR A 168 -9.71 -13.40 23.06
CA TYR A 168 -10.64 -14.37 22.47
C TYR A 168 -10.13 -15.01 21.20
N LEU A 169 -9.21 -14.33 20.49
CA LEU A 169 -8.72 -14.78 19.21
C LEU A 169 -7.21 -15.05 19.23
N GLU A 170 -6.53 -14.89 20.37
CA GLU A 170 -5.06 -14.99 20.50
C GLU A 170 -4.30 -14.16 19.44
N ILE A 171 -4.91 -13.08 18.96
CA ILE A 171 -4.32 -12.18 17.97
C ILE A 171 -3.76 -10.97 18.68
N GLU A 172 -2.47 -10.70 18.45
CA GLU A 172 -1.80 -9.50 18.92
C GLU A 172 -1.99 -8.36 17.90
N LEU A 173 -2.74 -7.34 18.30
CA LEU A 173 -2.82 -6.08 17.56
C LEU A 173 -1.74 -5.12 18.05
N LEU A 174 -0.75 -4.88 17.20
CA LEU A 174 0.35 -3.96 17.44
C LEU A 174 -0.10 -2.54 17.15
N LEU A 175 -0.21 -1.71 18.18
CA LEU A 175 -0.48 -0.28 18.06
C LEU A 175 0.84 0.49 18.09
N LEU A 176 1.12 1.32 17.09
CA LEU A 176 2.29 2.20 17.18
C LEU A 176 2.08 3.23 18.31
N ALA A 177 3.06 3.27 19.22
CA ALA A 177 3.20 4.29 20.25
C ALA A 177 3.09 5.71 19.66
N ARG A 178 2.51 6.64 20.42
CA ARG A 178 2.61 8.07 20.10
C ARG A 178 4.06 8.55 20.27
#